data_AF-A0A3C0CVL1-F1
#
_entry.id   AF-A0A3C0CVL1-F1
#
_cell.length_a   1.000
_cell.length_b   1.000
_cell.length_c   1.000
_cell.angle_alpha   90.00
_cell.angle_beta   90.00
_cell.angle_gamma   90.00
#
_symmetry.space_group_name_H-M   'P 1'
#
loop_
_entity.id
_entity.type
_entity.pdbx_description
1 polymer ?
#
loop_
_entity_poly.entity_id
_entity_poly.type
_entity_poly.pdbx_seq_one_letter_code
_entity_poly.pdbx_strand_id
1 'polypeptide(L)'
;WVGVPLFSLFVILPAATSLVTAGTPVLLLCKPASFAAWMPDAVYITREGLFVSSRFLLRSTACVTLSFALVTSTGSTELMAGLRSLGIPGIFGMVFSMMQRYLSLMLRAAQEIHMAKLSRTIQVSPAREREWVAAGVGTLFRKTHNLSTEVYKAMVSRGFDGGARPAQRFRPAFADFMFAATILLIAGGVMALDRTALFMF
;
A
#
# COMPACT_ATOMS: atom_id res chain seq x y z
N TRP A 1 7.77 5.77 -0.89
CA TRP A 1 6.77 6.22 -1.88
C TRP A 1 7.34 6.27 -3.30
N VAL A 2 8.48 6.94 -3.52
CA VAL A 2 9.10 7.13 -4.86
C VAL A 2 9.43 5.84 -5.63
N GLY A 3 9.62 4.70 -4.94
CA GLY A 3 9.88 3.42 -5.60
C GLY A 3 8.77 2.96 -6.56
N VAL A 4 7.50 3.24 -6.25
CA VAL A 4 6.36 2.81 -7.09
C VAL A 4 6.28 3.56 -8.43
N PRO A 5 6.37 4.91 -8.47
CA PRO A 5 6.40 5.62 -9.75
C PRO A 5 7.66 5.29 -10.57
N LEU A 6 8.82 5.10 -9.94
CA LEU A 6 10.04 4.67 -10.64
C LEU A 6 9.89 3.28 -11.26
N PHE A 7 9.35 2.32 -10.52
CA PHE A 7 9.07 0.98 -11.04
C PHE A 7 8.03 1.01 -12.16
N SER A 8 6.95 1.80 -11.98
CA SER A 8 5.91 1.97 -13.00
C SER A 8 6.46 2.58 -14.29
N LEU A 9 7.40 3.53 -14.20
CA LEU A 9 8.11 4.11 -15.34
C LEU A 9 8.95 3.09 -16.08
N PHE A 10 9.69 2.26 -15.34
CA PHE A 10 10.50 1.21 -15.94
C PHE A 10 9.65 0.18 -16.68
N VAL A 11 8.51 -0.22 -16.11
CA VAL A 11 7.61 -1.21 -16.71
C VAL A 11 6.91 -0.68 -17.96
N ILE A 12 6.54 0.62 -17.99
CA ILE A 12 5.75 1.19 -19.09
C ILE A 12 6.61 1.77 -20.23
N LEU A 13 7.92 1.98 -20.01
CA LEU A 13 8.86 2.51 -21.01
C LEU A 13 8.82 1.76 -22.35
N PRO A 14 8.76 0.41 -22.40
CA PRO A 14 8.64 -0.34 -23.65
C PRO A 14 7.34 -0.06 -24.41
N ALA A 15 6.24 0.27 -23.71
CA ALA A 15 4.95 0.58 -24.33
C ALA A 15 4.96 1.91 -25.09
N ALA A 16 5.88 2.81 -24.76
CA ALA A 16 6.13 4.05 -25.50
C ALA A 16 6.91 3.84 -26.81
N THR A 17 7.46 2.65 -27.03
CA THR A 17 8.24 2.31 -28.24
C THR A 17 7.38 1.56 -29.27
N SER A 18 7.76 1.66 -30.53
CA SER A 18 7.16 0.91 -31.66
C SER A 18 7.25 -0.61 -31.53
N LEU A 19 7.98 -1.14 -30.53
CA LEU A 19 8.10 -2.57 -30.24
C LEU A 19 6.77 -3.18 -29.74
N VAL A 20 5.90 -2.36 -29.11
CA VAL A 20 4.65 -2.81 -28.48
C VAL A 20 3.42 -2.12 -29.05
N THR A 21 3.52 -0.82 -29.38
CA THR A 21 2.38 -0.04 -29.89
C THR A 21 2.70 0.51 -31.28
N ALA A 22 2.04 -0.01 -32.32
CA ALA A 22 2.12 0.56 -33.68
C ALA A 22 1.33 1.87 -33.73
N GLY A 23 1.94 2.95 -34.25
CA GLY A 23 1.37 4.28 -34.19
C GLY A 23 2.15 5.32 -34.99
N THR A 24 1.74 6.57 -34.94
CA THR A 24 2.37 7.66 -35.71
C THR A 24 3.76 7.99 -35.12
N PRO A 25 4.83 7.95 -35.94
CA PRO A 25 6.18 8.18 -35.45
C PRO A 25 6.39 9.66 -35.11
N VAL A 26 6.80 9.96 -33.88
CA VAL A 26 7.10 11.35 -33.43
C VAL A 26 8.60 11.58 -33.31
N LEU A 27 9.37 10.60 -32.81
CA LEU A 27 10.81 10.68 -32.61
C LEU A 27 11.49 9.37 -33.01
N LEU A 28 12.48 9.45 -33.90
CA LEU A 28 13.35 8.34 -34.30
C LEU A 28 14.44 8.16 -33.23
N LEU A 29 14.43 7.04 -32.50
CA LEU A 29 15.43 6.75 -31.46
C LEU A 29 16.69 6.11 -32.03
N CYS A 30 16.58 5.22 -33.04
CA CYS A 30 17.72 4.52 -33.64
C CYS A 30 17.41 4.08 -35.09
N LYS A 31 18.35 4.31 -36.01
CA LYS A 31 18.49 3.49 -37.22
C LYS A 31 19.44 2.33 -36.89
N PRO A 32 19.03 1.06 -37.02
CA PRO A 32 19.85 -0.07 -36.64
C PRO A 32 20.87 -0.36 -37.74
N ALA A 33 22.10 0.09 -37.56
CA ALA A 33 23.24 -0.64 -38.10
C ALA A 33 23.91 -1.35 -36.91
N SER A 34 23.72 -2.66 -36.82
CA SER A 34 24.59 -3.64 -36.13
C SER A 34 24.38 -4.10 -34.67
N PHE A 35 23.22 -3.93 -33.99
CA PHE A 35 23.06 -4.51 -32.63
C PHE A 35 22.25 -5.82 -32.52
N ALA A 36 21.16 -6.05 -33.29
CA ALA A 36 20.43 -7.32 -33.22
C ALA A 36 19.55 -7.58 -34.46
N ALA A 37 19.72 -8.75 -35.10
CA ALA A 37 18.97 -9.18 -36.29
C ALA A 37 17.47 -9.51 -36.05
N TRP A 38 17.02 -9.46 -34.80
CA TRP A 38 15.65 -9.80 -34.38
C TRP A 38 14.79 -8.55 -34.11
N MET A 39 15.34 -7.35 -34.33
CA MET A 39 14.68 -6.08 -34.01
C MET A 39 14.24 -5.35 -35.29
N PRO A 40 13.00 -4.85 -35.39
CA PRO A 40 12.50 -4.17 -36.60
C PRO A 40 13.32 -2.91 -36.96
N ASP A 41 13.33 -2.57 -38.26
CA ASP A 41 14.25 -1.62 -38.94
C ASP A 41 14.28 -0.17 -38.42
N ALA A 42 13.41 0.21 -37.47
CA ALA A 42 13.52 1.47 -36.74
C ALA A 42 12.72 1.41 -35.42
N VAL A 43 13.37 1.69 -34.29
CA VAL A 43 12.67 1.96 -33.03
C VAL A 43 12.33 3.44 -32.99
N TYR A 44 11.04 3.76 -32.91
CA TYR A 44 10.53 5.12 -32.76
C TYR A 44 9.57 5.21 -31.60
N ILE A 45 9.48 6.40 -31.00
CA ILE A 45 8.43 6.72 -30.01
C ILE A 45 7.15 7.05 -30.77
N THR A 46 6.06 6.36 -30.44
CA THR A 46 4.75 6.62 -31.01
C THR A 46 3.98 7.64 -30.18
N ARG A 47 3.21 8.50 -30.84
CA ARG A 47 2.34 9.48 -30.16
C ARG A 47 1.36 8.76 -29.23
N GLU A 48 0.78 7.68 -29.74
CA GLU A 48 -0.22 6.85 -29.08
C GLU A 48 0.40 6.12 -27.88
N GLY A 49 1.62 5.57 -28.04
CA GLY A 49 2.37 4.95 -26.94
C GLY A 49 2.72 5.95 -25.83
N LEU A 50 3.03 7.20 -26.16
CA LEU A 50 3.30 8.26 -25.18
C LEU A 50 2.03 8.65 -24.41
N PHE A 51 0.88 8.76 -25.06
CA PHE A 51 -0.40 9.02 -24.40
C PHE A 51 -0.81 7.90 -23.45
N VAL A 52 -0.69 6.64 -23.88
CA VAL A 52 -1.00 5.48 -23.02
C VAL A 52 -0.06 5.44 -21.82
N SER A 53 1.24 5.60 -22.06
CA SER A 53 2.27 5.55 -21.01
C SER A 53 2.11 6.68 -19.98
N SER A 54 1.85 7.91 -20.45
CA SER A 54 1.61 9.06 -19.56
C SER A 54 0.33 8.92 -18.74
N ARG A 55 -0.78 8.45 -19.34
CA ARG A 55 -2.04 8.20 -18.59
C ARG A 55 -1.85 7.14 -17.52
N PHE A 56 -1.13 6.06 -17.82
CA PHE A 56 -0.80 5.02 -16.85
C PHE A 56 0.06 5.56 -15.70
N LEU A 57 1.11 6.33 -16.01
CA LEU A 57 2.01 6.92 -15.03
C LEU A 57 1.29 7.89 -14.09
N LEU A 58 0.48 8.79 -14.65
CA LEU A 58 -0.29 9.75 -13.88
C LEU A 58 -1.26 9.04 -12.95
N ARG A 59 -1.99 8.03 -13.44
CA ARG A 59 -2.92 7.23 -12.64
C ARG A 59 -2.21 6.50 -11.51
N SER A 60 -1.15 5.75 -11.82
CA SER A 60 -0.40 4.99 -10.82
C SER A 60 0.15 5.91 -9.73
N THR A 61 0.80 7.00 -10.13
CA THR A 61 1.38 7.97 -9.19
C THR A 61 0.30 8.59 -8.30
N ALA A 62 -0.83 9.03 -8.88
CA ALA A 62 -1.94 9.61 -8.13
C ALA A 62 -2.52 8.63 -7.09
N CYS A 63 -2.77 7.37 -7.48
CA CYS A 63 -3.27 6.35 -6.55
C CYS A 63 -2.33 6.14 -5.35
N VAL A 64 -1.02 6.07 -5.60
CA VAL A 64 -0.04 5.84 -4.55
C VAL A 64 0.11 7.10 -3.69
N THR A 65 0.10 8.32 -4.27
CA THR A 65 0.15 9.58 -3.50
C THR A 65 -1.03 9.66 -2.55
N LEU A 66 -2.24 9.42 -3.05
CA LEU A 66 -3.46 9.49 -2.25
C LEU A 66 -3.47 8.43 -1.14
N SER A 67 -3.07 7.20 -1.46
CA SER A 67 -2.97 6.12 -0.47
C SER A 67 -1.94 6.45 0.62
N PHE A 68 -0.79 7.01 0.23
CA PHE A 68 0.23 7.43 1.19
C PHE A 68 -0.24 8.59 2.06
N ALA A 69 -0.85 9.62 1.46
CA ALA A 69 -1.41 10.76 2.17
C ALA A 69 -2.45 10.33 3.21
N LEU A 70 -3.33 9.37 2.86
CA LEU A 70 -4.31 8.81 3.79
C LEU A 70 -3.65 8.12 4.99
N VAL A 71 -2.69 7.23 4.73
CA VAL A 71 -1.97 6.50 5.78
C VAL A 71 -1.17 7.43 6.71
N THR A 72 -0.62 8.52 6.19
CA THR A 72 0.17 9.48 6.98
C THR A 72 -0.68 10.51 7.74
N SER A 73 -1.85 10.88 7.21
CA SER A 73 -2.69 11.93 7.80
C SER A 73 -3.72 11.41 8.79
N THR A 74 -4.19 10.17 8.61
CA THR A 74 -5.30 9.61 9.38
C THR A 74 -4.82 8.57 10.39
N GLY A 75 -5.25 8.71 11.65
CA GLY A 75 -4.94 7.73 12.68
C GLY A 75 -5.65 6.38 12.44
N SER A 76 -5.09 5.29 12.94
CA SER A 76 -5.70 3.95 12.81
C SER A 76 -7.11 3.87 13.42
N THR A 77 -7.34 4.58 14.53
CA THR A 77 -8.66 4.67 15.19
C THR A 77 -9.69 5.37 14.29
N GLU A 78 -9.28 6.47 13.64
CA GLU A 78 -10.14 7.26 12.74
C GLU A 78 -10.44 6.49 11.46
N LEU A 79 -9.45 5.77 10.93
CA LEU A 79 -9.62 4.90 9.77
C LEU A 79 -10.67 3.81 10.04
N MET A 80 -10.61 3.16 11.22
CA MET A 80 -11.63 2.16 11.60
C MET A 80 -13.02 2.78 11.80
N ALA A 81 -13.09 4.01 12.31
CA ALA A 81 -14.35 4.73 12.42
C ALA A 81 -14.96 5.05 11.04
N GLY A 82 -14.14 5.46 10.07
CA GLY A 82 -14.56 5.66 8.68
C GLY A 82 -14.98 4.35 7.99
N LEU A 83 -14.27 3.25 8.21
CA LEU A 83 -14.68 1.94 7.71
C LEU A 83 -16.04 1.49 8.28
N ARG A 84 -16.32 1.83 9.55
CA ARG A 84 -17.62 1.54 10.18
C ARG A 84 -18.76 2.35 9.54
N SER A 85 -18.53 3.60 9.13
CA SER A 85 -19.57 4.37 8.42
C SER A 85 -19.86 3.83 7.02
N LEU A 86 -18.93 3.07 6.42
CA LEU A 86 -19.13 2.34 5.17
C LEU A 86 -19.87 1.00 5.34
N GLY A 87 -20.34 0.67 6.55
CA GLY A 87 -21.14 -0.53 6.82
C GLY A 87 -20.36 -1.71 7.42
N ILE A 88 -19.08 -1.56 7.75
CA ILE A 88 -18.31 -2.62 8.40
C ILE A 88 -18.78 -2.81 9.86
N PRO A 89 -19.12 -4.05 10.28
CA PRO A 89 -19.53 -4.33 11.66
C PRO A 89 -18.47 -3.94 12.69
N GLY A 90 -18.90 -3.38 13.83
CA GLY A 90 -17.99 -2.86 14.87
C GLY A 90 -17.00 -3.89 15.43
N ILE A 91 -17.33 -5.19 15.37
CA ILE A 91 -16.44 -6.28 15.78
C ILE A 91 -15.09 -6.24 15.05
N PHE A 92 -15.08 -5.90 13.75
CA PHE A 92 -13.85 -5.81 12.98
C PHE A 92 -12.96 -4.65 13.45
N GLY A 93 -13.55 -3.50 13.78
CA GLY A 93 -12.81 -2.37 14.35
C GLY A 93 -12.18 -2.71 15.70
N MET A 94 -12.87 -3.50 16.53
CA MET A 94 -12.33 -3.98 17.80
C MET A 94 -11.16 -4.97 17.60
N VAL A 95 -11.34 -5.97 16.73
CA VAL A 95 -10.27 -6.93 16.40
C VAL A 95 -9.05 -6.21 15.86
N PHE A 96 -9.23 -5.24 14.96
CA PHE A 96 -8.14 -4.46 14.39
C PHE A 96 -7.43 -3.59 15.44
N SER A 97 -8.18 -2.97 16.36
CA SER A 97 -7.61 -2.19 17.46
C SER A 97 -6.74 -3.06 18.38
N MET A 98 -7.22 -4.26 18.73
CA MET A 98 -6.45 -5.21 19.54
C MET A 98 -5.23 -5.74 18.77
N MET A 99 -5.38 -6.05 17.48
CA MET A 99 -4.27 -6.45 16.62
C MET A 99 -3.16 -5.40 16.58
N GLN A 100 -3.49 -4.11 16.45
CA GLN A 100 -2.47 -3.05 16.46
C GLN A 100 -1.73 -2.99 17.82
N ARG A 101 -2.47 -3.09 18.93
CA ARG A 101 -1.86 -3.14 20.28
C ARG A 101 -0.95 -4.36 20.41
N TYR A 102 -1.40 -5.53 19.98
CA TYR A 102 -0.65 -6.78 20.08
C TYR A 102 0.55 -6.82 19.14
N LEU A 103 0.47 -6.22 17.95
CA LEU A 103 1.59 -6.13 17.02
C LEU A 103 2.78 -5.40 17.67
N SER A 104 2.51 -4.29 18.36
CA SER A 104 3.55 -3.53 19.06
C SER A 104 4.21 -4.34 20.19
N LEU A 105 3.42 -5.15 20.90
CA LEU A 105 3.89 -6.03 21.97
C LEU A 105 4.67 -7.23 21.42
N MET A 106 4.21 -7.83 20.33
CA MET A 106 4.87 -8.94 19.64
C MET A 106 6.22 -8.52 19.07
N LEU A 107 6.31 -7.31 18.49
CA LEU A 107 7.57 -6.78 17.98
C LEU A 107 8.60 -6.62 19.12
N ARG A 108 8.18 -6.07 20.26
CA ARG A 108 9.05 -5.98 21.45
C ARG A 108 9.50 -7.35 21.94
N ALA A 109 8.58 -8.30 22.05
CA ALA A 109 8.92 -9.67 22.45
C ALA A 109 9.86 -10.37 21.45
N ALA A 110 9.69 -10.14 20.15
CA ALA A 110 10.57 -10.66 19.12
C ALA A 110 11.97 -10.03 19.21
N GLN A 111 12.05 -8.72 19.47
CA GLN A 111 13.31 -8.01 19.71
C GLN A 111 14.03 -8.55 20.96
N GLU A 112 13.31 -8.77 22.07
CA GLU A 112 13.87 -9.37 23.29
C GLU A 112 14.45 -10.76 23.02
N ILE A 113 13.73 -11.61 22.29
CA ILE A 113 14.20 -12.95 21.89
C ILE A 113 15.49 -12.82 21.05
N HIS A 114 15.51 -11.89 20.09
CA HIS A 114 16.67 -11.65 19.25
C HIS A 114 17.89 -11.14 20.03
N MET A 115 17.70 -10.18 20.93
CA MET A 115 18.78 -9.66 21.77
C MET A 115 19.32 -10.74 22.72
N ALA A 116 18.44 -11.57 23.29
CA ALA A 116 18.85 -12.70 24.14
C ALA A 116 19.71 -13.74 23.38
N LYS A 117 19.48 -13.93 22.07
CA LYS A 117 20.36 -14.75 21.22
C LYS A 117 21.73 -14.10 21.06
N LEU A 118 21.75 -12.81 20.69
CA LEU A 118 23.01 -12.07 20.50
C LEU A 118 23.89 -12.10 21.75
N SER A 119 23.30 -12.04 22.95
CA SER A 119 24.04 -12.15 24.21
C SER A 119 24.61 -13.54 24.49
N ARG A 120 24.05 -14.61 23.92
CA ARG A 120 24.44 -16.00 24.19
C ARG A 120 25.31 -16.62 23.11
N THR A 121 25.39 -16.05 21.91
CA THR A 121 26.03 -16.72 20.77
C THR A 121 26.70 -15.72 19.83
N ILE A 122 27.99 -15.95 19.55
CA ILE A 122 28.85 -15.06 18.74
C ILE A 122 28.90 -15.48 17.27
N GLN A 123 28.95 -16.79 16.97
CA GLN A 123 28.94 -17.33 15.60
C GLN A 123 28.12 -18.62 15.53
N VAL A 124 27.28 -18.75 14.50
CA VAL A 124 26.42 -19.93 14.27
C VAL A 124 26.38 -20.27 12.79
N SER A 125 26.28 -21.57 12.48
CA SER A 125 26.06 -22.02 11.10
C SER A 125 24.68 -21.60 10.59
N PRO A 126 24.48 -21.39 9.27
CA PRO A 126 23.19 -21.01 8.70
C PRO A 126 22.05 -22.00 9.01
N ALA A 127 22.37 -23.28 9.15
CA ALA A 127 21.41 -24.30 9.52
C ALA A 127 20.87 -24.10 10.96
N ARG A 128 21.77 -23.81 11.90
CA ARG A 128 21.43 -23.57 13.31
C ARG A 128 20.71 -22.24 13.50
N GLU A 129 20.99 -21.26 12.64
CA GLU A 129 20.26 -20.00 12.61
C GLU A 129 18.79 -20.20 12.22
N ARG A 130 18.51 -21.01 11.19
CA ARG A 130 17.12 -21.35 10.81
C ARG A 130 16.37 -22.07 11.92
N GLU A 131 17.02 -23.03 12.59
CA GLU A 131 16.46 -23.73 13.73
C GLU A 131 16.13 -22.78 14.89
N TRP A 132 17.03 -21.84 15.18
CA TRP A 132 16.79 -20.82 16.19
C TRP A 132 15.63 -19.89 15.83
N VAL A 133 15.52 -19.46 14.57
CA VAL A 133 14.39 -18.65 14.11
C VAL A 133 13.07 -19.43 14.28
N ALA A 134 13.04 -20.70 13.90
CA ALA A 134 11.87 -21.55 14.09
C ALA A 134 11.48 -21.67 15.58
N ALA A 135 12.46 -21.88 16.47
CA ALA A 135 12.24 -21.92 17.91
C ALA A 135 11.75 -20.57 18.47
N GLY A 136 12.29 -19.46 17.96
CA GLY A 136 11.87 -18.10 18.31
C GLY A 136 10.41 -17.83 17.92
N VAL A 137 10.02 -18.20 16.70
CA VAL A 137 8.63 -18.11 16.22
C VAL A 137 7.70 -18.96 17.06
N GLY A 138 8.07 -20.20 17.38
CA GLY A 138 7.27 -21.07 18.25
C GLY A 138 7.10 -20.50 19.67
N THR A 139 8.16 -19.90 20.22
CA THR A 139 8.11 -19.24 21.53
C THR A 139 7.19 -18.02 21.51
N LEU A 140 7.28 -17.20 20.45
CA LEU A 140 6.42 -16.03 20.26
C LEU A 140 4.95 -16.44 20.12
N PHE A 141 4.66 -17.48 19.33
CA PHE A 141 3.31 -18.02 19.15
C PHE A 141 2.68 -18.49 20.46
N ARG A 142 3.43 -19.23 21.29
CA ARG A 142 2.95 -19.67 22.60
C ARG A 142 2.64 -18.48 23.51
N LYS A 143 3.51 -17.46 23.51
CA LYS A 143 3.33 -16.24 24.31
C LYS A 143 2.07 -15.48 23.89
N THR A 144 1.82 -15.34 22.59
CA THR A 144 0.64 -14.61 22.07
C THR A 144 -0.66 -15.37 22.28
N HIS A 145 -0.64 -16.70 22.16
CA HIS A 145 -1.80 -17.53 22.46
C HIS A 145 -2.23 -17.41 23.94
N ASN A 146 -1.26 -17.51 24.85
CA ASN A 146 -1.52 -17.36 26.29
C ASN A 146 -2.03 -15.94 26.60
N LEU A 147 -1.39 -14.91 26.04
CA LEU A 147 -1.82 -13.52 26.19
C LEU A 147 -3.26 -13.31 25.70
N SER A 148 -3.62 -13.85 24.54
CA SER A 148 -4.98 -13.72 24.01
C SER A 148 -6.01 -14.33 24.97
N THR A 149 -5.68 -15.45 25.59
CA THR A 149 -6.55 -16.12 26.57
C THR A 149 -6.67 -15.30 27.85
N GLU A 150 -5.56 -14.77 28.36
CA GLU A 150 -5.53 -13.93 29.57
C GLU A 150 -6.30 -12.62 29.37
N VAL A 151 -6.10 -11.94 28.25
CA VAL A 151 -6.80 -10.69 27.94
C VAL A 151 -8.29 -10.95 27.74
N TYR A 152 -8.67 -12.04 27.05
CA TYR A 152 -10.08 -12.41 26.92
C TYR A 152 -10.74 -12.64 28.28
N LYS A 153 -10.10 -13.42 29.17
CA LYS A 153 -10.60 -13.62 30.55
C LYS A 153 -10.74 -12.29 31.29
N ALA A 154 -9.74 -11.42 31.21
CA ALA A 154 -9.78 -10.10 31.83
C ALA A 154 -10.86 -9.19 31.25
N MET A 155 -11.20 -9.33 29.97
CA MET A 155 -12.31 -8.62 29.34
C MET A 155 -13.66 -9.11 29.87
N VAL A 156 -13.86 -10.43 29.95
CA VAL A 156 -15.07 -11.02 30.51
C VAL A 156 -15.26 -10.60 31.98
N SER A 157 -14.22 -10.63 32.80
CA SER A 157 -14.28 -10.15 34.20
C SER A 157 -14.65 -8.67 34.33
N ARG A 158 -14.41 -7.85 33.29
CA ARG A 158 -14.78 -6.42 33.25
C ARG A 158 -16.17 -6.18 32.65
N GLY A 159 -16.94 -7.23 32.39
CA GLY A 159 -18.30 -7.14 31.83
C GLY A 159 -18.33 -6.98 30.32
N PHE A 160 -17.40 -7.60 29.60
CA PHE A 160 -17.44 -7.62 28.14
C PHE A 160 -18.68 -8.38 27.62
N ASP A 161 -19.52 -7.67 26.89
CA ASP A 161 -20.82 -8.10 26.36
C ASP A 161 -20.75 -8.58 24.90
N GLY A 162 -19.55 -8.75 24.35
CA GLY A 162 -19.33 -9.06 22.93
C GLY A 162 -19.37 -7.84 22.01
N GLY A 163 -19.76 -6.67 22.53
CA GLY A 163 -19.95 -5.44 21.78
C GLY A 163 -18.69 -4.57 21.69
N ALA A 164 -18.33 -4.19 20.47
CA ALA A 164 -17.34 -3.14 20.22
C ALA A 164 -17.96 -1.75 20.47
N ARG A 165 -17.71 -1.17 21.64
CA ARG A 165 -18.13 0.21 21.94
C ARG A 165 -17.27 1.20 21.12
N PRO A 166 -17.88 2.06 20.27
CA PRO A 166 -17.12 3.05 19.51
C PRO A 166 -16.47 4.04 20.48
N ALA A 167 -15.15 4.20 20.39
CA ALA A 167 -14.38 5.10 21.25
C ALA A 167 -14.54 6.58 20.88
N GLN A 168 -14.98 6.90 19.66
CA GLN A 168 -15.09 8.28 19.17
C GLN A 168 -16.29 8.45 18.25
N ARG A 169 -17.05 9.53 18.46
CA ARG A 169 -18.04 10.02 17.51
C ARG A 169 -17.34 11.03 16.60
N PHE A 170 -17.32 10.75 15.30
CA PHE A 170 -16.87 11.71 14.29
C PHE A 170 -17.78 12.94 14.30
N ARG A 171 -17.19 14.15 14.31
CA ARG A 171 -17.94 15.42 14.20
C ARG A 171 -17.41 16.14 12.96
N PRO A 172 -18.22 16.31 11.91
CA PRO A 172 -17.75 16.95 10.68
C PRO A 172 -17.37 18.40 10.96
N ALA A 173 -16.16 18.78 10.58
CA ALA A 173 -15.69 20.16 10.63
C ALA A 173 -15.95 20.84 9.27
N PHE A 174 -15.97 22.18 9.27
CA PHE A 174 -16.09 22.95 8.02
C PHE A 174 -14.96 22.63 7.02
N ALA A 175 -13.76 22.30 7.53
CA ALA A 175 -12.64 21.85 6.73
C ALA A 175 -12.95 20.56 5.92
N ASP A 176 -13.74 19.64 6.48
CA ASP A 176 -14.11 18.39 5.79
C ASP A 176 -14.99 18.68 4.57
N PHE A 177 -15.89 19.66 4.67
CA PHE A 177 -16.72 20.11 3.56
C PHE A 177 -15.90 20.80 2.47
N MET A 178 -14.95 21.66 2.84
CA MET A 178 -14.03 22.30 1.89
C MET A 178 -13.15 21.28 1.17
N PHE A 179 -12.66 20.28 1.91
CA PHE A 179 -11.88 19.19 1.34
C PHE A 179 -12.72 18.35 0.35
N ALA A 180 -13.94 17.97 0.72
CA ALA A 180 -14.87 17.25 -0.15
C ALA A 180 -15.21 18.05 -1.42
N ALA A 181 -15.48 19.36 -1.29
CA ALA A 181 -15.74 20.24 -2.42
C ALA A 181 -14.53 20.32 -3.37
N THR A 182 -13.32 20.43 -2.82
CA THR A 182 -12.08 20.46 -3.60
C THR A 182 -11.88 19.17 -4.40
N ILE A 183 -12.14 18.00 -3.78
CA ILE A 183 -12.06 16.70 -4.47
C ILE A 183 -13.07 16.62 -5.62
N LEU A 184 -14.31 17.04 -5.40
CA LEU A 184 -15.35 17.01 -6.43
C LEU A 184 -15.02 17.94 -7.60
N LEU A 185 -14.45 19.12 -7.33
CA LEU A 185 -14.00 20.04 -8.37
C LEU A 185 -12.86 19.46 -9.21
N ILE A 186 -11.84 18.86 -8.57
CA ILE A 186 -10.73 18.21 -9.27
C ILE A 186 -11.23 17.03 -10.12
N ALA A 187 -12.08 16.18 -9.55
CA ALA A 187 -12.66 15.04 -10.27
C ALA A 187 -13.51 15.49 -11.47
N GLY A 188 -14.35 16.52 -11.28
CA GLY A 188 -15.14 17.12 -12.35
C GLY A 188 -14.27 17.73 -13.46
N GLY A 189 -13.19 18.43 -13.10
CA GLY A 189 -12.24 18.98 -14.05
C GLY A 189 -11.52 17.90 -14.87
N VAL A 190 -11.08 16.82 -14.21
CA VAL A 190 -10.47 15.67 -14.90
C VAL A 190 -11.46 14.97 -15.83
N MET A 191 -12.72 14.80 -15.42
CA MET A 191 -13.76 14.22 -16.27
C MET A 191 -14.08 15.11 -17.49
N ALA A 192 -14.08 16.43 -17.32
CA ALA A 192 -14.28 17.36 -18.42
C ALA A 192 -13.12 17.29 -19.43
N LEU A 193 -11.88 17.24 -18.95
CA LEU A 193 -10.68 17.08 -19.78
C LEU A 193 -10.69 15.77 -20.55
N ASP A 194 -11.05 14.66 -19.90
CA ASP A 194 -11.13 13.34 -20.55
C ASP A 194 -12.22 13.32 -21.64
N ARG A 195 -13.37 13.95 -21.39
CA ARG A 195 -14.41 14.12 -22.42
C ARG A 195 -13.93 14.96 -23.60
N THR A 196 -13.27 16.10 -23.36
CA THR A 196 -12.75 16.93 -24.46
C THR A 196 -11.63 16.25 -25.25
N ALA A 197 -10.82 15.42 -24.59
CA ALA A 197 -9.78 14.64 -25.26
C ALA A 197 -10.38 13.53 -26.13
N LEU A 198 -11.45 12.87 -25.68
CA LEU A 198 -12.20 11.87 -26.47
C LEU A 198 -12.93 12.48 -27.69
N PHE A 199 -13.27 13.77 -27.66
CA PHE A 199 -13.89 14.46 -28.80
C PHE A 199 -12.88 14.98 -29.85
N MET A 200 -11.58 14.99 -29.53
CA MET A 200 -10.52 15.52 -30.40
C MET A 200 -9.78 14.44 -31.20
N PHE A 201 -10.07 13.16 -30.93
CA PHE A 201 -9.63 11.98 -31.69
C PHE A 201 -10.83 11.34 -32.40
#